data_AF-R7MV90-F1
#
_entry.id   AF-R7MV90-F1
#
_cell.length_a   1.000
_cell.length_b   1.000
_cell.length_c   1.000
_cell.angle_alpha   90.00
_cell.angle_beta   90.00
_cell.angle_gamma   90.00
#
_symmetry.space_group_name_H-M   'P 1'
#
loop_
_entity.id
_entity.type
_entity.pdbx_description
1 polymer ?
#
loop_
_entity_poly.entity_id
_entity_poly.type
_entity_poly.pdbx_seq_one_letter_code
_entity_poly.pdbx_strand_id
1 'polypeptide(L)'
;MEAPQGKSAINRYRLKEQHLLHRYKEPCQNYDLMGIIFVYLGNSKVKDQLINLLDLMFKSSKNASEKITTLHNDFGIDLTQEGEGDLEVMCNLGEGIYEDGLMKGKKEGKIEGKLELALELLKDGMSLEKVAKYSKLSLSMIKELAKQNKLI
;
A
#
# COMPACT_ATOMS: atom_id res chain seq x y z
N MET A 1 0.07 6.73 2.93
CA MET A 1 -1.18 7.51 2.90
C MET A 1 -1.67 7.56 1.48
N GLU A 2 -2.94 7.26 1.24
CA GLU A 2 -3.49 7.35 -0.11
C GLU A 2 -3.58 8.80 -0.58
N ALA A 3 -3.43 9.01 -1.89
CA ALA A 3 -3.61 10.32 -2.50
C ALA A 3 -5.08 10.77 -2.33
N PRO A 4 -5.35 11.96 -1.77
CA PRO A 4 -6.72 12.45 -1.58
C PRO A 4 -7.47 12.46 -2.92
N GLN A 5 -8.62 11.77 -2.99
CA GLN A 5 -9.43 11.66 -4.21
C GLN A 5 -8.66 11.09 -5.42
N GLY A 6 -7.55 10.37 -5.19
CA GLY A 6 -6.69 9.85 -6.25
C GLY A 6 -5.89 10.92 -7.02
N LYS A 7 -5.83 12.17 -6.53
CA LYS A 7 -5.12 13.28 -7.20
C LYS A 7 -3.77 13.55 -6.56
N SER A 8 -2.78 13.88 -7.38
CA SER A 8 -1.47 14.29 -6.90
C SER A 8 -1.54 15.66 -6.23
N ALA A 9 -0.75 15.85 -5.17
CA ALA A 9 -0.68 17.12 -4.44
C ALA A 9 0.66 17.25 -3.72
N ILE A 10 1.13 18.49 -3.54
CA ILE A 10 2.26 18.81 -2.67
C ILE A 10 1.77 19.84 -1.67
N ASN A 11 1.73 19.46 -0.40
CA ASN A 11 1.28 20.33 0.68
C ASN A 11 2.48 20.69 1.55
N ARG A 12 2.70 21.99 1.75
CA ARG A 12 3.67 22.50 2.73
C ARG A 12 2.92 23.00 3.95
N TYR A 13 3.33 22.51 5.12
CA TYR A 13 2.82 22.96 6.40
C TYR A 13 3.90 23.81 7.07
N ARG A 14 3.45 24.92 7.65
CA ARG A 14 4.29 25.86 8.40
C ARG A 14 3.71 26.05 9.78
N LEU A 15 4.56 26.36 10.75
CA LEU A 15 4.10 26.67 12.09
C LEU A 15 3.47 28.08 12.09
N LYS A 16 2.35 28.21 12.79
CA LYS A 16 1.66 29.48 12.97
C LYS A 16 1.45 29.72 14.45
N GLU A 17 2.03 30.80 14.96
CA GLU A 17 1.84 31.22 16.34
C GLU A 17 0.36 31.56 16.61
N GLN A 18 -0.19 31.02 17.71
CA GLN A 18 -1.49 31.37 18.25
C GLN A 18 -1.31 31.88 19.67
N HIS A 19 -1.87 33.06 19.95
CA HIS A 19 -1.72 33.72 21.23
C HIS A 19 -2.85 33.27 22.16
N LEU A 20 -2.52 32.54 23.23
CA LEU A 20 -3.51 32.04 24.20
C LEU A 20 -3.65 32.94 25.42
N LEU A 21 -2.58 33.65 25.80
CA LEU A 21 -2.55 34.59 26.91
C LEU A 21 -1.53 35.70 26.59
N HIS A 22 -1.93 36.97 26.74
CA HIS A 22 -1.17 38.16 26.32
C HIS A 22 -0.92 38.26 24.80
N ARG A 23 -0.21 39.32 24.38
CA ARG A 23 0.01 39.69 22.97
C ARG A 23 1.50 39.90 22.61
N TYR A 24 2.41 39.20 23.28
CA TYR A 24 3.79 39.17 22.82
C TYR A 24 3.84 38.40 21.48
N LYS A 25 4.57 38.96 20.51
CA LYS A 25 4.70 38.41 19.16
C LYS A 25 6.13 37.94 18.95
N GLU A 26 6.34 36.64 18.86
CA GLU A 26 7.66 36.07 18.62
C GLU A 26 8.09 36.30 17.16
N PRO A 27 9.34 36.73 16.89
CA PRO A 27 9.91 36.68 15.56
C PRO A 27 9.74 35.29 14.89
N CYS A 28 9.12 35.27 13.70
CA CYS A 28 8.80 34.03 12.98
C CYS A 28 10.02 33.09 12.83
N GLN A 29 11.19 33.66 12.56
CA GLN A 29 12.45 32.92 12.42
C GLN A 29 12.87 32.11 13.66
N ASN A 30 12.34 32.45 14.84
CA ASN A 30 12.67 31.77 16.09
C ASN A 30 11.80 30.52 16.32
N TYR A 31 10.64 30.39 15.65
CA TYR A 31 9.75 29.23 15.83
C TYR A 31 9.42 28.48 14.53
N ASP A 32 9.40 29.11 13.35
CA ASP A 32 9.11 28.45 12.06
C ASP A 32 10.35 27.75 11.49
N LEU A 33 11.01 26.93 12.33
CA LEU A 33 12.22 26.19 11.98
C LEU A 33 11.91 24.85 11.31
N MET A 34 10.75 24.25 11.61
CA MET A 34 10.33 22.97 11.05
C MET A 34 9.46 23.16 9.81
N GLY A 35 9.90 22.59 8.68
CA GLY A 35 9.10 22.50 7.46
C GLY A 35 8.62 21.07 7.23
N ILE A 36 7.30 20.87 7.12
CA ILE A 36 6.72 19.57 6.77
C ILE A 36 6.18 19.65 5.35
N ILE A 37 6.60 18.72 4.49
CA ILE A 37 6.11 18.58 3.12
C ILE A 37 5.48 17.21 2.96
N PHE A 38 4.21 17.17 2.55
CA PHE A 38 3.55 15.95 2.11
C PHE A 38 3.47 15.95 0.60
N VAL A 39 3.96 14.87 0.00
CA VAL A 39 3.85 14.61 -1.44
C VAL A 39 2.90 13.43 -1.64
N TYR A 40 1.87 13.64 -2.45
CA TYR A 40 0.87 12.64 -2.82
C TYR A 40 1.00 12.32 -4.32
N LEU A 41 1.13 11.04 -4.65
CA LEU A 41 1.20 10.55 -6.03
C LEU A 41 -0.16 9.98 -6.44
N GLY A 42 -0.93 10.78 -7.18
CA GLY A 42 -2.25 10.42 -7.70
C GLY A 42 -2.20 9.43 -8.86
N ASN A 43 -3.36 9.03 -9.36
CA ASN A 43 -3.50 7.99 -10.40
C ASN A 43 -3.47 8.54 -11.83
N SER A 44 -3.43 9.87 -11.98
CA SER A 44 -3.44 10.54 -13.28
C SER A 44 -2.13 11.27 -13.48
N LYS A 45 -1.61 11.25 -14.71
CA LYS A 45 -0.49 12.10 -15.11
C LYS A 45 -0.83 13.56 -14.84
N VAL A 46 0.13 14.28 -14.30
CA VAL A 46 0.03 15.72 -14.09
C VAL A 46 1.04 16.44 -14.98
N LYS A 47 0.92 17.77 -15.10
CA LYS A 47 1.89 18.57 -15.85
C LYS A 47 3.24 18.71 -15.13
N ASP A 48 3.26 18.53 -13.82
CA ASP A 48 4.44 18.72 -12.99
C ASP A 48 5.48 17.61 -13.21
N GLN A 49 6.68 17.99 -13.62
CA GLN A 49 7.76 17.04 -13.92
C GLN A 49 8.26 16.30 -12.67
N LEU A 50 8.34 16.95 -11.51
CA LEU A 50 8.77 16.30 -10.28
C LEU A 50 7.79 15.21 -9.88
N ILE A 51 6.48 15.47 -9.93
CA ILE A 51 5.48 14.45 -9.64
C ILE A 51 5.57 13.29 -10.62
N ASN A 52 5.76 13.55 -11.92
CA ASN A 52 5.89 12.49 -12.91
C ASN A 52 7.18 11.66 -12.71
N LEU A 53 8.28 12.29 -12.29
CA LEU A 53 9.51 11.60 -11.94
C LEU A 53 9.30 10.70 -10.71
N LEU A 54 8.70 11.23 -9.65
CA LEU A 54 8.40 10.46 -8.43
C LEU A 54 7.41 9.32 -8.72
N ASP A 55 6.44 9.54 -9.60
CA ASP A 55 5.54 8.49 -10.09
C ASP A 55 6.30 7.37 -10.81
N LEU A 56 7.20 7.71 -11.73
CA LEU A 56 8.07 6.75 -12.41
C LEU A 56 8.91 5.94 -11.41
N MET A 57 9.53 6.62 -10.44
CA MET A 57 10.47 5.99 -9.52
C MET A 57 9.76 5.09 -8.50
N PHE A 58 8.68 5.57 -7.89
CA PHE A 58 8.12 4.93 -6.69
C PHE A 58 6.75 4.26 -6.89
N LYS A 59 6.01 4.59 -7.95
CA LYS A 59 4.65 4.09 -8.15
C LYS A 59 4.48 3.23 -9.40
N SER A 60 5.18 3.57 -10.47
CA SER A 60 5.14 2.85 -11.74
C SER A 60 5.64 1.42 -11.59
N SER A 61 4.91 0.48 -12.21
CA SER A 61 5.26 -0.94 -12.32
C SER A 61 6.19 -1.25 -13.50
N LYS A 62 6.79 -0.22 -14.11
CA LYS A 62 7.81 -0.39 -15.15
C LYS A 62 9.03 -1.11 -14.58
N ASN A 63 9.65 -1.94 -15.38
CA ASN A 63 10.92 -2.57 -14.99
C ASN A 63 12.08 -1.56 -15.06
N ALA A 64 13.26 -1.97 -14.57
CA ALA A 64 14.43 -1.08 -14.49
C ALA A 64 14.84 -0.50 -15.87
N SER A 65 14.90 -1.33 -16.92
CA SER A 65 15.27 -0.89 -18.27
C SER A 65 14.31 0.17 -18.83
N GLU A 66 13.00 -0.01 -18.63
CA GLU A 66 12.00 0.96 -19.01
C GLU A 66 12.11 2.26 -18.20
N LYS A 67 12.45 2.18 -16.91
CA LYS A 67 12.67 3.34 -16.06
C LYS A 67 13.92 4.11 -16.49
N ILE A 68 15.05 3.44 -16.74
CA ILE A 68 16.29 4.04 -17.25
C ILE A 68 16.02 4.79 -18.56
N THR A 69 15.35 4.14 -19.50
CA THR A 69 14.97 4.75 -20.78
C THR A 69 14.09 5.98 -20.59
N THR A 70 13.13 5.93 -19.67
CA THR A 70 12.24 7.06 -19.38
C THR A 70 13.01 8.20 -18.69
N LEU A 71 13.92 7.89 -17.76
CA LEU A 71 14.80 8.87 -17.09
C LEU A 71 15.64 9.65 -18.10
N HIS A 72 16.26 8.95 -19.05
CA HIS A 72 17.02 9.58 -20.12
C HIS A 72 16.14 10.46 -21.02
N ASN A 73 15.10 9.88 -21.63
CA ASN A 73 14.31 10.56 -22.67
C ASN A 73 13.43 11.68 -22.15
N ASP A 74 12.76 11.48 -21.01
CA ASP A 74 11.71 12.39 -20.54
C ASP A 74 12.24 13.38 -19.50
N PHE A 75 13.32 13.02 -18.79
CA PHE A 75 13.88 13.81 -17.68
C PHE A 75 15.33 14.26 -17.90
N GLY A 76 16.02 13.77 -18.93
CA GLY A 76 17.43 14.08 -19.18
C GLY A 76 18.36 13.60 -18.07
N ILE A 77 17.99 12.52 -17.39
CA ILE A 77 18.76 11.92 -16.28
C ILE A 77 19.45 10.66 -16.81
N ASP A 78 20.76 10.78 -17.02
CA ASP A 78 21.64 9.66 -17.31
C ASP A 78 22.14 9.02 -16.01
N LEU A 79 21.99 7.71 -15.91
CA LEU A 79 22.50 6.95 -14.78
C LEU A 79 23.91 6.41 -15.08
N THR A 80 24.72 6.27 -14.03
CA THR A 80 25.96 5.50 -14.11
C THR A 80 25.65 4.00 -14.12
N GLN A 81 26.61 3.16 -14.51
CA GLN A 81 26.45 1.70 -14.42
C GLN A 81 26.07 1.22 -13.00
N GLU A 82 26.65 1.86 -11.98
CA GLU A 82 26.30 1.59 -10.58
C GLU A 82 24.83 1.98 -10.29
N GLY A 83 24.39 3.16 -10.73
CA GLY A 83 23.01 3.62 -10.54
C GLY A 83 21.97 2.79 -11.31
N GLU A 84 22.32 2.28 -12.49
CA GLU A 84 21.49 1.32 -13.22
C GLU A 84 21.35 0.00 -12.45
N GLY A 85 22.46 -0.51 -11.90
CA GLY A 85 22.47 -1.71 -11.07
C GLY A 85 21.63 -1.55 -9.79
N ASP A 86 21.75 -0.42 -9.10
CA ASP A 86 20.95 -0.11 -7.91
C ASP A 86 19.44 -0.06 -8.23
N LEU A 87 19.09 0.54 -9.37
CA LEU A 87 17.71 0.62 -9.83
C LEU A 87 17.15 -0.76 -10.19
N GLU A 88 17.95 -1.63 -10.80
CA GLU A 88 17.59 -3.02 -11.08
C GLU A 88 17.29 -3.80 -9.79
N VAL A 89 18.18 -3.70 -8.80
CA VAL A 89 17.98 -4.34 -7.49
C VAL A 89 16.70 -3.83 -6.82
N MET A 90 16.45 -2.52 -6.87
CA MET A 90 15.26 -1.92 -6.28
C MET A 90 13.97 -2.41 -6.97
N CYS A 91 13.95 -2.47 -8.30
CA CYS A 91 12.80 -2.96 -9.05
C CYS A 91 12.53 -4.44 -8.76
N ASN A 92 13.56 -5.29 -8.82
CA ASN A 92 13.43 -6.73 -8.57
C ASN A 92 12.95 -7.01 -7.14
N LEU A 93 13.46 -6.27 -6.15
CA LEU A 93 13.00 -6.36 -4.78
C LEU A 93 11.52 -5.96 -4.64
N GLY A 94 11.12 -4.88 -5.31
CA GLY A 94 9.73 -4.42 -5.34
C GLY A 94 8.77 -5.45 -5.93
N GLU A 95 9.16 -6.08 -7.05
CA GLU A 95 8.42 -7.16 -7.69
C GLU A 95 8.28 -8.37 -6.76
N GLY A 96 9.38 -8.82 -6.14
CA GLY A 96 9.36 -9.95 -5.21
C GLY A 96 8.42 -9.72 -4.03
N ILE A 97 8.47 -8.54 -3.40
CA ILE A 97 7.56 -8.19 -2.29
C ILE A 97 6.10 -8.18 -2.75
N TYR A 98 5.83 -7.64 -3.94
CA TYR A 98 4.48 -7.58 -4.50
C TYR A 98 3.93 -8.99 -4.81
N GLU A 99 4.73 -9.84 -5.45
CA GLU A 99 4.35 -11.22 -5.77
C GLU A 99 4.11 -12.06 -4.52
N ASP A 100 4.99 -11.96 -3.52
CA ASP A 100 4.83 -12.63 -2.23
C ASP A 100 3.54 -12.19 -1.52
N GLY A 101 3.29 -10.88 -1.49
CA GLY A 101 2.07 -10.30 -0.95
C GLY A 101 0.82 -10.81 -1.66
N LEU A 102 0.82 -10.84 -2.99
CA LEU A 102 -0.28 -11.34 -3.81
C LEU A 102 -0.52 -12.83 -3.58
N MET A 103 0.54 -13.63 -3.51
CA MET A 103 0.45 -15.07 -3.27
C MET A 103 -0.08 -15.39 -1.87
N LYS A 104 0.37 -14.65 -0.85
CA LYS A 104 -0.13 -14.76 0.52
C LYS A 104 -1.61 -14.37 0.58
N GLY A 105 -1.98 -13.22 0.02
CA GLY A 105 -3.37 -12.76 -0.02
C GLY A 105 -4.33 -13.72 -0.72
N LYS A 106 -3.92 -14.31 -1.86
CA LYS A 106 -4.72 -15.34 -2.55
C LYS A 106 -4.91 -16.60 -1.71
N LYS A 107 -3.88 -17.04 -0.96
CA LYS A 107 -3.96 -18.21 -0.08
C LYS A 107 -4.88 -17.93 1.11
N GLU A 108 -4.69 -16.80 1.78
CA GLU A 108 -5.49 -16.38 2.94
C GLU A 108 -6.95 -16.20 2.54
N GLY A 109 -7.25 -15.42 1.49
CA GLY A 109 -8.62 -15.20 1.02
C GLY A 109 -9.33 -16.49 0.58
N LYS A 110 -8.60 -17.47 0.01
CA LYS A 110 -9.17 -18.79 -0.30
C LYS A 110 -9.52 -19.59 0.95
N ILE A 111 -8.75 -19.46 2.03
CA ILE A 111 -9.04 -20.13 3.30
C ILE A 111 -10.20 -19.43 4.01
N GLU A 112 -10.19 -18.10 4.07
CA GLU A 112 -11.27 -17.30 4.66
C GLU A 112 -12.61 -17.59 3.99
N GLY A 113 -12.68 -17.53 2.65
CA GLY A 113 -13.93 -17.82 1.94
C GLY A 113 -14.45 -19.25 2.15
N LYS A 114 -13.56 -20.23 2.37
CA LYS A 114 -13.97 -21.59 2.75
C LYS A 114 -14.52 -21.66 4.17
N LEU A 115 -13.93 -20.92 5.10
CA LEU A 115 -14.38 -20.86 6.49
C LEU A 115 -15.72 -20.13 6.60
N GLU A 116 -15.91 -19.05 5.85
CA GLU A 116 -17.19 -18.34 5.76
C GLU A 116 -18.30 -19.25 5.24
N LEU A 117 -18.07 -19.92 4.10
CA LEU A 117 -19.00 -20.91 3.56
C LEU A 117 -19.31 -22.01 4.59
N ALA A 118 -18.27 -22.55 5.25
CA ALA A 118 -18.46 -23.58 6.26
C ALA A 118 -19.32 -23.09 7.44
N LEU A 119 -19.10 -21.85 7.88
CA LEU A 119 -19.85 -21.25 8.98
C LEU A 119 -21.32 -21.04 8.62
N GLU A 120 -21.62 -20.60 7.40
CA GLU A 120 -23.00 -20.47 6.91
C GLU A 120 -23.71 -21.83 6.87
N LEU A 121 -23.06 -22.84 6.30
CA LEU A 121 -23.64 -24.20 6.26
C LEU A 121 -23.89 -24.79 7.65
N LEU A 122 -23.01 -24.50 8.63
CA LEU A 122 -23.22 -24.92 10.03
C LEU A 122 -24.40 -24.19 10.67
N LYS A 123 -24.56 -22.89 10.43
CA LYS A 123 -25.70 -22.10 10.93
C LYS A 123 -27.03 -22.60 10.34
N ASP A 124 -27.01 -23.11 9.11
CA ASP A 124 -28.16 -23.77 8.47
C ASP A 124 -28.42 -25.20 8.99
N GLY A 125 -27.69 -25.66 10.00
CA GLY A 125 -27.91 -26.96 10.67
C GLY A 125 -27.37 -28.16 9.91
N MET A 126 -26.47 -27.96 8.94
CA MET A 126 -25.86 -29.05 8.18
C MET A 126 -24.88 -29.88 9.05
N SER A 127 -24.84 -31.20 8.84
CA SER A 127 -23.92 -32.08 9.59
C SER A 127 -22.44 -31.75 9.31
N LEU A 128 -21.59 -31.99 10.31
CA LEU A 128 -20.15 -31.73 10.21
C LEU A 128 -19.49 -32.42 9.00
N GLU A 129 -19.92 -33.64 8.64
CA GLU A 129 -19.36 -34.35 7.47
C GLU A 129 -19.75 -33.68 6.14
N LYS A 130 -21.00 -33.23 6.01
CA LYS A 130 -21.46 -32.54 4.81
C LYS A 130 -20.79 -31.17 4.66
N VAL A 131 -20.64 -30.42 5.75
CA VAL A 131 -19.92 -29.14 5.74
C VAL A 131 -18.46 -29.33 5.34
N ALA A 132 -17.77 -30.33 5.90
CA ALA A 132 -16.39 -30.65 5.52
C ALA A 132 -16.27 -30.99 4.02
N LYS A 133 -17.22 -31.76 3.49
CA LYS A 133 -17.27 -32.12 2.05
C LYS A 133 -17.45 -30.91 1.15
N TYR A 134 -18.40 -30.01 1.45
CA TYR A 134 -18.70 -28.86 0.58
C TYR A 134 -17.67 -27.74 0.69
N SER A 135 -17.21 -27.41 1.89
CA SER A 135 -16.18 -26.39 2.12
C SER A 135 -14.78 -26.85 1.71
N LYS A 136 -14.58 -28.17 1.52
CA LYS A 136 -13.26 -28.79 1.28
C LYS A 136 -12.27 -28.42 2.39
N LEU A 137 -12.74 -28.47 3.64
CA LEU A 137 -11.97 -28.30 4.87
C LEU A 137 -11.94 -29.63 5.63
N SER A 138 -10.96 -29.81 6.52
CA SER A 138 -10.90 -31.01 7.34
C SER A 138 -12.01 -31.01 8.41
N LEU A 139 -12.44 -32.21 8.82
CA LEU A 139 -13.39 -32.36 9.92
C LEU A 139 -12.91 -31.72 11.23
N SER A 140 -11.59 -31.68 11.48
CA SER A 140 -11.02 -31.00 12.65
C SER A 140 -11.28 -29.49 12.60
N MET A 141 -11.02 -28.85 11.47
CA MET A 141 -11.27 -27.42 11.28
C MET A 141 -12.75 -27.08 11.42
N ILE A 142 -13.65 -27.91 10.87
CA ILE A 142 -15.10 -27.71 11.03
C ILE A 142 -15.53 -27.82 12.50
N LYS A 143 -14.99 -28.81 13.24
CA LYS A 143 -15.27 -28.96 14.67
C LYS A 143 -14.78 -27.77 15.49
N GLU A 144 -13.59 -27.27 15.20
CA GLU A 144 -13.05 -26.08 15.87
C GLU A 144 -13.89 -24.84 15.58
N LEU A 145 -14.24 -24.63 14.30
CA LEU A 145 -15.08 -23.51 13.86
C LEU A 145 -16.46 -23.54 14.55
N ALA A 146 -17.09 -24.72 14.62
CA ALA A 146 -18.38 -24.90 15.28
C ALA A 146 -18.30 -24.62 16.79
N LYS A 147 -17.25 -25.10 17.47
CA LYS A 147 -17.01 -24.83 18.91
C LYS A 147 -16.78 -23.34 19.18
N GLN A 148 -15.92 -22.69 18.39
CA GLN A 148 -15.64 -21.25 18.54
C GLN A 148 -16.90 -20.39 18.39
N ASN A 149 -17.83 -20.83 17.54
CA ASN A 149 -19.10 -20.14 17.27
C ASN A 149 -20.27 -20.66 18.12
N LYS A 150 -20.03 -21.54 19.10
CA LYS A 150 -21.05 -22.11 20.01
C LYS A 150 -22.22 -22.79 19.29
N LEU A 151 -21.93 -23.42 18.16
CA LEU A 151 -22.91 -24.19 17.37
C LEU A 151 -22.97 -25.66 17.83
N ILE A 152 -21.98 -26.10 18.61
CA ILE A 152 -21.89 -27.41 19.30
C ILE A 152 -21.19 -27.25 20.65
#